data_AF-A0A839S387-F1
#
_entry.id   AF-A0A839S387-F1
#
_cell.length_a   1.000
_cell.length_b   1.000
_cell.length_c   1.000
_cell.angle_alpha   90.00
_cell.angle_beta   90.00
_cell.angle_gamma   90.00
#
_symmetry.space_group_name_H-M   'P 1'
#
loop_
_entity.id
_entity.type
_entity.pdbx_description
1 polymer ?
#
loop_
_entity_poly.entity_id
_entity_poly.type
_entity_poly.pdbx_seq_one_letter_code
_entity_poly.pdbx_strand_id
1 'polypeptide(L)'
;MTGTHRWDVLLAVAAGGALGSLARYGLGTALPSPAGVATLLGNVVGCLALGALMAVLARQAPQPRLLRPFLGVGVLGGFTTFSTYVLDGLSAAYDGHLVAAFAYAAGSVLASLLAVVAGVAGARRMLDRPGRTA
;
A
#
# COMPACT_ATOMS: atom_id res chain seq x y z
N MET A 1 11.01 -29.10 17.73
CA MET A 1 11.29 -28.29 16.53
C MET A 1 10.92 -26.85 16.84
N THR A 2 11.95 -26.01 16.97
CA THR A 2 12.05 -24.80 17.80
C THR A 2 11.30 -23.58 17.25
N GLY A 3 10.64 -22.83 18.13
CA GLY A 3 9.83 -21.63 17.87
C GLY A 3 10.60 -20.38 17.42
N THR A 4 11.79 -20.52 16.83
CA THR A 4 12.63 -19.41 16.34
C THR A 4 12.20 -18.87 14.97
N HIS A 5 11.39 -19.61 14.21
CA HIS A 5 10.93 -19.20 12.86
C HIS A 5 9.73 -18.23 12.83
N ARG A 6 9.11 -17.92 13.97
CA ARG A 6 8.00 -16.95 14.02
C ARG A 6 8.50 -15.55 14.35
N TRP A 7 9.51 -15.45 15.20
CA TRP A 7 10.03 -14.16 15.68
C TRP A 7 10.68 -13.34 14.56
N ASP A 8 11.40 -13.97 13.65
CA ASP A 8 12.02 -13.26 12.53
C ASP A 8 10.98 -12.70 11.55
N VAL A 9 9.86 -13.41 11.32
CA VAL A 9 8.71 -12.88 10.56
C VAL A 9 8.10 -11.68 11.28
N LEU A 10 7.89 -11.76 12.60
CA LEU A 10 7.34 -10.66 13.38
C LEU A 10 8.26 -9.44 13.36
N LEU A 11 9.58 -9.64 13.50
CA LEU A 11 10.58 -8.57 13.39
C LEU A 11 10.60 -7.95 12.00
N ALA A 12 10.47 -8.77 10.95
CA ALA A 12 10.37 -8.29 9.58
C ALA A 12 9.10 -7.43 9.37
N VAL A 13 7.94 -7.88 9.87
CA VAL A 13 6.70 -7.10 9.82
C VAL A 13 6.84 -5.81 10.62
N ALA A 14 7.42 -5.85 11.82
CA ALA A 14 7.59 -4.68 12.67
C ALA A 14 8.54 -3.65 12.04
N ALA A 15 9.69 -4.08 11.53
CA ALA A 15 10.64 -3.22 10.84
C ALA A 15 10.03 -2.58 9.59
N GLY A 16 9.34 -3.39 8.77
CA GLY A 16 8.62 -2.88 7.60
C GLY A 16 7.52 -1.89 7.99
N GLY A 17 6.73 -2.22 9.03
CA GLY A 17 5.65 -1.37 9.53
C GLY A 17 6.13 -0.02 10.06
N ALA A 18 7.27 0.00 10.77
CA ALA A 18 7.92 1.23 11.20
C ALA A 18 8.31 2.09 9.99
N LEU A 19 8.96 1.51 8.98
CA LEU A 19 9.32 2.24 7.75
C LEU A 19 8.09 2.77 7.01
N GLY A 20 7.07 1.94 6.83
CA GLY A 20 5.84 2.31 6.14
C GLY A 20 5.09 3.44 6.85
N SER A 21 4.90 3.32 8.16
CA SER A 21 4.20 4.34 8.95
C SER A 21 4.96 5.66 9.03
N LEU A 22 6.29 5.64 9.14
CA LEU A 22 7.13 6.83 9.07
C LEU A 22 7.06 7.50 7.69
N ALA A 23 7.10 6.72 6.61
CA ALA A 23 6.93 7.25 5.25
C ALA A 23 5.55 7.87 5.04
N ARG A 24 4.48 7.24 5.56
CA ARG A 24 3.12 7.80 5.55
C ARG A 24 3.05 9.11 6.33
N TYR A 25 3.64 9.15 7.53
CA TYR A 25 3.70 10.36 8.34
C TYR A 25 4.43 11.48 7.60
N GLY A 26 5.60 11.18 7.02
CA GLY A 26 6.37 12.13 6.20
C GLY A 26 5.62 12.62 4.96
N LEU A 27 4.82 11.76 4.32
CA LEU A 27 3.96 12.17 3.20
C LEU A 27 2.88 13.15 3.66
N GLY A 28 2.26 12.89 4.82
CA GLY A 28 1.27 13.78 5.41
C GLY A 28 1.85 15.14 5.82
N THR A 29 3.09 15.19 6.30
CA THR A 29 3.75 16.46 6.63
C THR A 29 4.23 17.22 5.39
N ALA A 30 4.66 16.52 4.34
CA ALA A 30 5.11 17.14 3.08
C ALA A 30 3.96 17.63 2.20
N LEU A 31 2.77 17.02 2.29
CA LEU A 31 1.55 17.49 1.65
C LEU A 31 0.47 17.82 2.69
N PRO A 32 0.57 18.95 3.40
CA PRO A 32 -0.52 19.44 4.24
C PRO A 32 -1.70 19.77 3.33
N SER A 33 -2.72 18.92 3.33
CA SER A 33 -3.91 19.11 2.51
C SER A 33 -5.17 18.96 3.36
N PRO A 34 -6.08 19.95 3.33
CA PRO A 34 -7.31 19.92 4.13
C PRO A 34 -8.31 18.83 3.69
N ALA A 35 -8.06 18.12 2.58
CA ALA A 35 -9.03 17.22 1.96
C ALA A 35 -8.54 15.75 1.82
N GLY A 36 -7.65 15.29 2.70
CA GLY A 36 -7.19 13.89 2.70
C GLY A 36 -6.36 13.49 1.47
N VAL A 37 -5.87 14.45 0.67
CA VAL A 37 -5.12 14.17 -0.56
C VAL A 37 -3.87 13.34 -0.29
N ALA A 38 -3.15 13.62 0.80
CA ALA A 38 -1.98 12.83 1.18
C ALA A 38 -2.36 11.37 1.49
N THR A 39 -3.48 11.15 2.17
CA THR A 39 -4.02 9.82 2.46
C THR A 39 -4.41 9.08 1.18
N LEU A 40 -5.15 9.74 0.29
CA LEU A 40 -5.54 9.19 -1.01
C LEU A 40 -4.31 8.79 -1.83
N LEU A 41 -3.34 9.68 -1.98
CA LEU A 41 -2.11 9.42 -2.73
C LEU A 41 -1.30 8.28 -2.11
N GLY A 42 -1.13 8.28 -0.78
CA GLY A 42 -0.44 7.21 -0.07
C GLY A 42 -1.10 5.85 -0.28
N ASN A 43 -2.43 5.79 -0.17
CA ASN A 43 -3.20 4.56 -0.40
C ASN A 43 -3.09 4.09 -1.86
N VAL A 44 -3.27 4.98 -2.84
CA VAL A 44 -3.19 4.64 -4.27
C VAL A 44 -1.79 4.14 -4.64
N VAL A 45 -0.73 4.84 -4.23
CA VAL A 45 0.66 4.45 -4.49
C VAL A 45 0.99 3.14 -3.79
N GLY A 46 0.57 2.97 -2.53
CA GLY A 46 0.76 1.73 -1.77
C GLY A 46 0.04 0.54 -2.40
N CYS A 47 -1.19 0.72 -2.87
CA CYS A 47 -1.96 -0.29 -3.58
C CYS A 47 -1.33 -0.66 -4.94
N LEU A 48 -0.84 0.33 -5.70
CA LEU A 48 -0.09 0.09 -6.94
C LEU A 48 1.14 -0.78 -6.67
N ALA A 49 1.95 -0.39 -5.69
CA ALA A 49 3.15 -1.12 -5.30
C ALA A 49 2.83 -2.53 -4.78
N LEU A 50 1.73 -2.69 -4.03
CA LEU A 50 1.27 -3.99 -3.55
C LEU A 50 0.88 -4.92 -4.70
N GLY A 51 0.12 -4.42 -5.68
CA GLY A 51 -0.23 -5.18 -6.88
C GLY A 51 1.02 -5.64 -7.65
N ALA A 52 1.98 -4.75 -7.86
CA ALA A 52 3.24 -5.08 -8.53
C ALA A 52 4.06 -6.10 -7.73
N LEU A 53 4.20 -5.91 -6.42
CA LEU A 53 4.92 -6.82 -5.52
C LEU A 53 4.33 -8.23 -5.58
N MET A 54 3.01 -8.36 -5.48
CA MET A 54 2.34 -9.66 -5.51
C MET A 54 2.53 -10.37 -6.86
N ALA A 55 2.54 -9.64 -7.96
CA ALA A 55 2.79 -10.21 -9.29
C ALA A 55 4.25 -10.69 -9.45
N VAL A 56 5.23 -9.95 -8.94
CA VAL A 56 6.65 -10.35 -8.95
C VAL A 56 6.86 -11.60 -8.09
N LEU A 57 6.33 -11.57 -6.86
CA LEU A 57 6.47 -12.67 -5.91
C LEU A 57 5.83 -13.97 -6.42
N ALA A 58 4.73 -13.88 -7.17
CA ALA A 58 4.06 -15.04 -7.75
C ALA A 58 4.91 -15.79 -8.79
N ARG A 59 5.92 -15.14 -9.39
CA ARG A 59 6.83 -15.76 -10.37
C ARG A 59 8.17 -16.20 -9.79
N GLN A 60 8.47 -15.80 -8.55
CA GLN A 60 9.78 -16.04 -7.96
C GLN A 60 9.78 -17.37 -7.21
N ALA A 61 10.58 -18.33 -7.69
CA ALA A 61 10.78 -19.63 -7.06
C ALA A 61 12.28 -19.90 -6.85
N PRO A 62 12.75 -20.19 -5.62
CA PRO A 62 11.99 -20.17 -4.37
C PRO A 62 11.69 -18.73 -3.90
N GLN A 63 10.50 -18.52 -3.32
CA GLN A 63 10.12 -17.21 -2.80
C GLN A 63 10.86 -16.93 -1.48
N PRO A 64 11.52 -15.75 -1.32
CA PRO A 64 12.13 -15.40 -0.04
C PRO A 64 11.05 -15.26 1.04
N ARG A 65 11.14 -16.08 2.09
CA ARG A 65 10.11 -16.20 3.15
C ARG A 65 9.76 -14.87 3.82
N LEU A 66 10.75 -14.00 4.01
CA LEU A 66 10.58 -12.73 4.74
C LEU A 66 10.16 -11.56 3.86
N LEU A 67 10.25 -11.68 2.53
CA LEU A 67 10.00 -10.57 1.62
C LEU A 67 8.52 -10.15 1.61
N ARG A 68 7.60 -11.11 1.63
CA ARG A 68 6.15 -10.82 1.70
C ARG A 68 5.73 -10.25 3.06
N PRO A 69 6.15 -10.80 4.22
CA PRO A 69 5.92 -10.17 5.52
C PRO A 69 6.52 -8.76 5.63
N PHE A 70 7.77 -8.56 5.20
CA PHE A 70 8.45 -7.27 5.30
C PHE A 70 7.81 -6.22 4.40
N LEU A 71 7.72 -6.47 3.09
CA LEU A 71 7.23 -5.47 2.13
C LEU A 71 5.71 -5.39 2.09
N GLY A 72 5.02 -6.52 2.04
CA GLY A 72 3.58 -6.55 1.87
C GLY A 72 2.83 -6.15 3.14
N VAL A 73 3.07 -6.88 4.22
CA VAL A 73 2.38 -6.63 5.50
C VAL A 73 3.01 -5.45 6.26
N GLY A 74 4.35 -5.39 6.33
CA GLY A 74 5.07 -4.34 7.01
C GLY A 74 5.01 -3.00 6.28
N VAL A 75 5.86 -2.82 5.26
CA VAL A 75 6.05 -1.51 4.59
C VAL A 75 4.74 -1.01 3.97
N LEU A 76 4.11 -1.79 3.09
CA LEU A 76 2.91 -1.35 2.38
C LEU A 76 1.69 -1.30 3.31
N GLY A 77 1.59 -2.23 4.27
CA GLY A 77 0.53 -2.19 5.29
C GLY A 77 0.66 -1.00 6.25
N GLY A 78 1.87 -0.59 6.62
CA GLY A 78 2.11 0.61 7.44
C GLY A 78 2.01 1.92 6.67
N PHE A 79 2.34 1.90 5.38
CA PHE A 79 2.29 3.07 4.47
C PHE A 79 0.86 3.43 4.07
N THR A 80 0.01 2.43 3.89
CA THR A 80 -1.42 2.64 3.61
C THR A 80 -2.22 2.75 4.91
N THR A 81 -3.40 3.36 4.85
CA THR A 81 -4.27 3.51 6.02
C THR A 81 -5.74 3.62 5.64
N PHE A 82 -6.56 2.74 6.23
CA PHE A 82 -8.01 2.83 6.12
C PHE A 82 -8.61 3.75 7.20
N SER A 83 -8.06 3.73 8.42
CA SER A 83 -8.59 4.53 9.53
C SER A 83 -8.49 6.04 9.27
N THR A 84 -7.34 6.52 8.78
CA THR A 84 -7.21 7.95 8.42
C THR A 84 -8.12 8.31 7.24
N TYR A 85 -8.25 7.43 6.25
CA TYR A 85 -9.17 7.61 5.12
C TYR A 85 -10.63 7.79 5.59
N VAL A 86 -11.10 6.96 6.52
CA VAL A 86 -12.47 7.10 7.07
C VAL A 86 -12.63 8.42 7.81
N LEU A 87 -11.63 8.84 8.59
CA LEU A 87 -11.67 10.13 9.30
C LEU A 87 -11.69 11.32 8.34
N ASP A 88 -10.90 11.29 7.26
CA ASP A 88 -10.89 12.33 6.24
C ASP A 88 -12.27 12.47 5.57
N GLY A 89 -12.92 11.34 5.25
CA GLY A 89 -14.27 11.32 4.70
C GLY A 89 -15.34 11.82 5.68
N LEU A 90 -15.24 11.44 6.95
CA LEU A 90 -16.17 11.92 8.00
C LEU A 90 -16.00 13.42 8.27
N SER A 91 -14.78 13.94 8.25
CA SER A 91 -14.52 15.38 8.43
C SER A 91 -15.29 16.19 7.38
N ALA A 92 -15.17 15.83 6.10
CA ALA A 92 -15.90 16.48 5.02
C ALA A 92 -17.43 16.39 5.20
N ALA A 93 -17.93 15.28 5.75
CA ALA A 93 -19.36 15.12 6.02
C ALA A 93 -19.82 16.04 7.17
N TYR A 94 -19.02 16.16 8.25
CA TYR A 94 -19.32 17.05 9.38
C TYR A 94 -19.25 18.53 9.02
N ASP A 95 -18.42 18.89 8.04
CA ASP A 95 -18.35 20.24 7.49
C ASP A 95 -19.53 20.59 6.55
N GLY A 96 -20.52 19.68 6.43
CA GLY A 96 -21.71 19.86 5.59
C GLY A 96 -21.49 19.51 4.11
N HIS A 97 -20.31 19.04 3.74
CA HIS A 97 -19.94 18.71 2.35
C HIS A 97 -20.19 17.23 2.01
N LEU A 98 -21.44 16.77 2.14
CA LEU A 98 -21.82 15.35 1.94
C LEU A 98 -21.43 14.78 0.57
N VAL A 99 -21.60 15.57 -0.50
CA VAL A 99 -21.23 15.15 -1.87
C VAL A 99 -19.72 14.94 -1.98
N ALA A 100 -18.92 15.85 -1.39
CA ALA A 100 -17.46 15.73 -1.40
C ALA A 100 -16.98 14.53 -0.55
N ALA A 101 -17.60 14.31 0.62
CA ALA A 101 -17.34 13.15 1.46
C ALA A 101 -17.59 11.83 0.71
N PHE A 102 -18.73 11.72 0.03
CA PHE A 102 -19.06 10.53 -0.76
C PHE A 102 -18.13 10.36 -1.96
N ALA A 103 -17.82 11.44 -2.68
CA ALA A 103 -16.89 11.42 -3.79
C ALA A 103 -15.48 11.01 -3.36
N TYR A 104 -14.99 11.52 -2.23
CA TYR A 104 -13.72 11.10 -1.64
C TYR A 104 -13.74 9.63 -1.24
N ALA A 105 -14.81 9.18 -0.57
CA ALA A 105 -14.95 7.80 -0.13
C ALA A 105 -14.94 6.81 -1.31
N ALA A 106 -15.87 6.97 -2.24
CA ALA A 106 -16.00 6.10 -3.41
C ALA A 106 -14.78 6.23 -4.33
N GLY A 107 -14.32 7.46 -4.58
CA GLY A 107 -13.17 7.74 -5.43
C GLY A 107 -11.88 7.12 -4.92
N SER A 108 -11.63 7.18 -3.60
CA SER A 108 -10.43 6.57 -3.00
C SER A 108 -10.41 5.06 -3.14
N VAL A 109 -11.55 4.39 -2.90
CA VAL A 109 -11.67 2.94 -3.06
C VAL A 109 -11.48 2.54 -4.51
N LEU A 110 -12.18 3.20 -5.44
CA LEU A 110 -12.07 2.91 -6.87
C LEU A 110 -10.64 3.13 -7.38
N ALA A 111 -10.01 4.26 -7.03
CA ALA A 111 -8.63 4.55 -7.42
C ALA A 111 -7.65 3.50 -6.88
N SER A 112 -7.82 3.08 -5.62
CA SER A 112 -6.98 2.05 -5.00
C SER A 112 -7.13 0.69 -5.67
N LEU A 113 -8.35 0.28 -6.01
CA LEU A 113 -8.62 -0.96 -6.74
C LEU A 113 -7.99 -0.93 -8.14
N LEU A 114 -8.19 0.16 -8.88
CA LEU A 114 -7.57 0.35 -10.20
C LEU A 114 -6.04 0.35 -10.12
N ALA A 115 -5.48 0.94 -9.06
CA ALA A 115 -4.05 0.94 -8.81
C ALA A 115 -3.50 -0.48 -8.60
N VAL A 116 -4.15 -1.33 -7.79
CA VAL A 116 -3.74 -2.74 -7.65
C VAL A 116 -3.74 -3.45 -9.00
N VAL A 117 -4.80 -3.31 -9.79
CA VAL A 117 -4.92 -3.93 -11.12
C VAL A 117 -3.81 -3.44 -12.04
N ALA A 118 -3.57 -2.13 -12.07
CA ALA A 118 -2.49 -1.53 -12.86
C ALA A 118 -1.11 -2.04 -12.44
N GLY A 119 -0.87 -2.18 -11.13
CA GLY A 119 0.39 -2.69 -10.58
C GLY A 119 0.65 -4.14 -10.99
N VAL A 120 -0.36 -4.99 -10.86
CA VAL A 120 -0.29 -6.40 -11.31
C VAL A 120 -0.02 -6.47 -12.81
N ALA A 121 -0.78 -5.74 -13.61
CA ALA A 121 -0.68 -5.78 -15.06
C ALA A 121 0.65 -5.19 -15.57
N GLY A 122 1.13 -4.11 -14.96
CA GLY A 122 2.42 -3.50 -15.26
C GLY A 122 3.59 -4.43 -14.95
N ALA A 123 3.60 -5.03 -13.75
CA ALA A 123 4.64 -5.96 -13.35
C ALA A 123 4.68 -7.20 -14.25
N ARG A 124 3.52 -7.80 -14.58
CA ARG A 124 3.46 -8.94 -15.51
C ARG A 124 4.04 -8.60 -16.88
N ARG A 125 3.64 -7.47 -17.48
CA ARG A 125 4.20 -7.02 -18.76
C ARG A 125 5.71 -6.84 -18.73
N MET A 126 6.26 -6.33 -17.63
CA MET A 126 7.72 -6.18 -17.48
C MET A 126 8.44 -7.53 -17.35
N LEU A 127 7.82 -8.50 -16.66
CA LEU A 127 8.37 -9.85 -16.49
C LEU A 127 8.23 -10.70 -17.75
N ASP A 128 7.22 -10.44 -18.58
CA ASP A 128 6.95 -11.15 -19.84
C ASP A 128 7.71 -10.60 -21.05
N ARG A 129 8.45 -9.49 -20.91
CA ARG A 129 9.20 -8.92 -22.03
C ARG A 129 10.33 -9.87 -22.47
N PRO A 130 10.33 -10.33 -23.74
CA PRO A 130 11.39 -11.16 -24.29
C PRO A 130 12.65 -10.29 -24.45
N GLY A 131 13.67 -10.55 -23.62
CA GLY A 131 14.91 -9.79 -23.65
C GLY A 131 15.73 -9.77 -22.34
N ARG A 132 15.26 -10.42 -21.26
CA ARG A 132 16.02 -10.50 -19.99
C ARG A 132 16.45 -11.92 -19.62
N THR A 133 16.84 -12.68 -20.65
CA THR A 133 17.64 -13.90 -20.57
C THR A 133 18.64 -13.85 -21.73
N ALA A 134 19.75 -13.16 -21.50
CA ALA A 134 21.00 -13.32 -22.23
C ALA A 134 22.12 -13.32 -21.18
#